data_AF-A0A382TCX5-F1
#
_entry.id   AF-A0A382TCX5-F1
#
_cell.length_a   1.000
_cell.length_b   1.000
_cell.length_c   1.000
_cell.angle_alpha   90.00
_cell.angle_beta   90.00
_cell.angle_gamma   90.00
#
_symmetry.space_group_name_H-M   'P 1'
#
loop_
_entity.id
_entity.type
_entity.pdbx_description
1 polymer ?
#
loop_
_entity_poly.entity_id
_entity_poly.type
_entity_poly.pdbx_seq_one_letter_code
_entity_poly.pdbx_strand_id
1 'polypeptide(L)' 'MTKEPNQKIQGYCKKCKAPVLLNSSDDQYGNTVTTLNCWNGHYAWVNIEGIESDLPVESQKQLTASLVKRISFFKLP' A
#
# COMPACT_ATOMS: atom_id res chain seq x y z
N MET A 1 -0.15 1.46 -25.52
CA MET A 1 -1.46 1.19 -24.88
C MET A 1 -1.55 2.05 -23.62
N THR A 2 -2.11 3.24 -23.72
CA THR A 2 -2.46 4.09 -22.58
C THR A 2 -3.71 3.50 -21.92
N LYS A 3 -3.54 2.66 -20.90
CA LYS A 3 -4.66 2.28 -20.03
C LYS A 3 -5.12 3.57 -19.36
N GLU A 4 -6.34 4.02 -19.64
CA GLU A 4 -6.92 5.16 -18.94
C GLU A 4 -6.88 4.88 -17.43
N PRO A 5 -6.50 5.86 -16.58
CA PRO A 5 -6.47 5.66 -15.14
C PRO A 5 -7.91 5.68 -14.64
N ASN A 6 -8.64 4.58 -14.83
CA ASN A 6 -9.96 4.36 -14.25
C ASN A 6 -9.83 4.03 -12.76
N GLN A 7 -9.00 4.80 -12.04
CA GLN A 7 -8.80 4.64 -10.61
C GLN A 7 -9.94 5.31 -9.88
N LYS A 8 -11.04 4.56 -9.77
CA LYS A 8 -12.19 4.99 -8.99
C LYS A 8 -11.80 5.11 -7.51
N ILE A 9 -12.12 6.26 -6.92
CA ILE A 9 -11.96 6.47 -5.48
C ILE A 9 -12.95 5.56 -4.76
N GLN A 10 -12.42 4.69 -3.89
CA GLN A 10 -13.19 3.73 -3.10
C GLN A 10 -13.63 4.29 -1.74
N GLY A 11 -13.09 5.45 -1.36
CA GLY A 11 -13.40 6.13 -0.10
C GLY A 11 -12.25 7.02 0.35
N TYR A 12 -12.21 7.34 1.64
CA TYR A 12 -11.16 8.17 2.24
C TYR A 12 -10.52 7.46 3.43
N CYS A 13 -9.21 7.63 3.57
CA CYS A 13 -8.45 7.04 4.66
C CYS A 13 -8.93 7.57 6.02
N LYS A 14 -9.12 6.66 6.99
CA LYS A 14 -9.50 7.07 8.35
C LYS A 14 -8.42 7.92 9.04
N LYS A 15 -7.14 7.66 8.76
CA LYS A 15 -5.98 8.34 9.38
C LYS A 15 -5.69 9.71 8.77
N CYS A 16 -5.51 9.77 7.44
CA CYS A 16 -5.06 10.99 6.77
C CYS A 16 -6.10 11.65 5.86
N LYS A 17 -7.32 11.10 5.78
CA LYS A 17 -8.41 11.60 4.91
C LYS A 17 -8.07 11.66 3.42
N ALA A 18 -6.97 11.07 2.98
CA ALA A 18 -6.61 10.98 1.56
C ALA A 18 -7.51 9.97 0.83
N PRO A 19 -7.76 10.16 -0.49
CA PRO A 19 -8.51 9.20 -1.31
C PRO A 19 -7.89 7.80 -1.25
N VAL A 20 -8.75 6.79 -1.13
CA VAL A 20 -8.42 5.37 -1.20
C VAL A 20 -8.69 4.87 -2.60
N LEU A 21 -7.72 4.15 -3.16
CA LEU A 21 -7.72 3.69 -4.54
C LEU A 21 -7.44 2.18 -4.52
N LEU A 22 -8.01 1.48 -5.50
CA LEU A 22 -7.65 0.10 -5.80
C LEU A 22 -6.56 0.14 -6.87
N ASN A 23 -5.39 -0.39 -6.54
CA ASN A 23 -4.23 -0.42 -7.41
C ASN A 23 -3.87 -1.88 -7.77
N SER A 24 -3.43 -2.09 -9.00
CA SER A 24 -2.87 -3.35 -9.46
C SER A 24 -1.55 -3.04 -10.15
N SER A 25 -0.48 -3.69 -9.73
CA SER A 25 0.88 -3.50 -10.26
C SER A 25 1.61 -4.83 -10.26
N ASP A 26 2.50 -5.03 -11.22
CA ASP A 26 3.33 -6.24 -11.26
C ASP A 26 4.65 -6.01 -10.52
N ASP A 27 5.09 -6.97 -9.73
CA ASP A 27 6.39 -6.93 -9.05
C ASP A 27 7.55 -7.33 -9.99
N GLN A 28 8.78 -7.28 -9.47
CA GLN A 28 9.98 -7.65 -10.25
C GLN A 28 10.04 -9.12 -10.69
N TYR A 29 9.21 -9.98 -10.10
CA TYR A 29 9.11 -11.40 -10.40
C TYR A 29 7.94 -11.72 -11.34
N GLY A 30 7.15 -10.70 -11.71
CA GLY A 30 5.97 -10.84 -12.56
C GLY A 30 4.70 -11.22 -11.82
N ASN A 31 4.68 -11.19 -10.48
CA ASN A 31 3.47 -11.43 -9.72
C ASN A 31 2.59 -10.19 -9.73
N THR A 32 1.29 -10.35 -9.91
CA THR A 32 0.36 -9.22 -9.76
C THR A 32 0.12 -8.93 -8.28
N VAL A 33 0.42 -7.69 -7.89
CA VAL A 33 0.16 -7.11 -6.56
C VAL A 33 -1.06 -6.22 -6.64
N THR A 34 -2.14 -6.64 -5.98
CA THR A 34 -3.36 -5.83 -5.83
C THR A 34 -3.39 -5.21 -4.45
N THR A 35 -3.56 -3.88 -4.37
CA THR A 35 -3.59 -3.16 -3.09
C THR A 35 -4.80 -2.23 -3.00
N LEU A 36 -5.34 -2.13 -1.79
CA LEU A 36 -6.29 -1.09 -1.41
C LEU A 36 -5.58 -0.15 -0.45
N ASN A 37 -5.15 1.00 -0.94
CA ASN A 37 -4.38 1.96 -0.17
C ASN A 37 -4.84 3.39 -0.43
N CYS A 38 -4.61 4.25 0.55
CA CYS A 38 -4.73 5.68 0.32
C CYS A 38 -3.52 6.22 -0.44
N TRP A 39 -3.69 7.38 -1.08
CA TRP A 39 -2.60 8.06 -1.78
C TRP A 39 -1.34 8.25 -0.92
N ASN A 40 -1.49 8.46 0.39
CA ASN A 40 -0.35 8.62 1.31
C ASN A 40 0.27 7.29 1.81
N GLY A 41 -0.09 6.14 1.23
CA GLY A 41 0.56 4.85 1.54
C GLY A 41 0.06 4.11 2.78
N HIS A 42 -1.13 4.43 3.31
CA HIS A 42 -1.77 3.58 4.32
C HIS A 42 -2.55 2.46 3.62
N TYR A 43 -2.11 1.22 3.84
CA TYR A 43 -2.73 0.03 3.26
C TYR A 43 -3.86 -0.48 4.16
N ALA A 44 -5.03 -0.68 3.55
CA ALA A 44 -6.14 -1.41 4.17
C ALA A 44 -6.08 -2.91 3.82
N TRP A 45 -5.56 -3.22 2.63
CA TRP A 45 -5.43 -4.59 2.14
C TRP A 45 -4.35 -4.67 1.06
N VAL A 46 -3.68 -5.82 0.99
CA VAL A 46 -2.66 -6.16 0.00
C VAL A 46 -2.82 -7.64 -0.33
N ASN A 47 -2.78 -7.98 -1.60
CA ASN A 47 -2.74 -9.35 -2.11
C ASN A 47 -1.68 -9.46 -3.19
N ILE A 48 -0.82 -10.46 -3.06
CA ILE A 48 0.26 -10.73 -4.00
C ILE A 48 -0.01 -12.11 -4.56
N GLU A 49 -0.12 -12.21 -5.88
CA GLU A 49 -0.26 -13.50 -6.56
C GLU A 49 0.89 -14.45 -6.18
N GLY A 50 0.57 -15.71 -5.90
CA GLY A 50 1.56 -16.71 -5.51
C GLY A 50 2.06 -16.63 -4.07
N ILE A 51 1.58 -15.65 -3.28
CA ILE A 51 1.82 -15.60 -1.83
C ILE A 51 0.53 -15.96 -1.11
N GLU A 52 0.54 -17.08 -0.37
CA GLU A 52 -0.59 -17.46 0.48
C GLU A 52 -0.84 -16.37 1.53
N SER A 53 -2.10 -15.96 1.64
CA SER A 53 -2.58 -14.88 2.52
C SER A 53 -2.57 -15.24 4.01
N ASP A 54 -2.11 -16.44 4.35
CA ASP A 54 -1.93 -16.96 5.71
C ASP A 54 -0.63 -16.43 6.35
N LEU A 55 -0.38 -15.13 6.21
CA LEU A 55 0.61 -14.46 7.05
C LEU A 55 0.16 -14.65 8.51
N PRO A 56 1.03 -15.18 9.41
CA PRO A 56 0.66 -15.44 10.78
C PRO A 56 0.06 -14.17 11.40
N VAL A 57 -1.12 -14.31 12.04
CA VAL A 57 -1.80 -13.24 12.81
C VAL A 57 -0.85 -12.63 13.86
N GLU A 58 0.20 -13.37 14.24
CA GLU A 58 1.28 -12.94 15.14
C GLU A 58 2.12 -11.78 14.61
N SER A 59 2.14 -11.50 13.30
CA SER A 59 2.78 -10.31 12.74
C SER A 59 2.08 -8.99 13.12
N GLN A 60 0.87 -9.06 13.70
CA GLN A 60 0.20 -7.89 14.31
C GLN A 60 0.83 -7.48 15.65
N LYS A 61 1.71 -8.30 16.24
CA LYS A 61 2.40 -8.02 17.51
C LYS A 61 3.90 -7.75 17.32
N GLN A 62 4.27 -6.76 16.50
CA GLN A 62 5.43 -5.89 16.77
C GLN A 62 5.52 -4.74 15.75
N LEU A 63 4.51 -3.86 15.73
CA LEU A 63 4.70 -2.50 15.19
C LEU A 63 5.35 -1.57 16.23
N THR A 64 6.28 -2.06 17.05
CA THR A 64 6.99 -1.24 18.06
C THR A 64 8.32 -0.67 17.56
N ALA A 65 8.75 -1.02 16.35
CA ALA A 65 9.81 -0.29 15.67
C ALA A 65 9.21 0.38 14.44
N SER A 66 9.17 1.71 14.46
CA SER A 66 8.93 2.48 13.23
C SER A 66 9.99 2.10 12.20
N LEU A 67 9.65 1.21 11.26
CA LEU A 67 10.53 0.78 10.16
C LEU A 67 10.92 1.96 9.27
N VAL A 68 10.14 3.03 9.32
CA VAL A 68 10.47 4.31 8.70
C VAL A 68 10.87 5.28 9.79
N LYS A 69 12.18 5.52 9.94
CA LYS A 69 12.67 6.57 10.86
C LYS A 69 12.47 7.98 10.30
N ARG A 70 12.46 8.17 8.98
CA ARG A 70 12.21 9.47 8.33
C ARG A 70 12.02 9.29 6.82
N ILE A 71 11.06 10.01 6.23
CA ILE A 71 10.98 10.26 4.78
C ILE A 71 11.01 11.79 4.62
N SER A 72 12.00 12.34 3.91
CA SER A 72 12.07 13.77 3.61
C SER A 72 12.48 14.04 2.17
N PHE A 73 11.86 15.05 1.55
CA PHE A 73 12.10 15.45 0.16
C PHE A 73 12.93 16.74 0.01
N PHE A 74 13.47 17.29 1.12
CA PHE A 74 14.38 18.43 1.13
C PHE A 74 15.59 18.16 2.03
N LYS A 75 16.75 18.75 1.70
CA LYS A 75 17.91 18.83 2.59
C LYS A 75 17.67 19.93 3.62
N LEU A 76 17.84 19.60 4.90
CA LEU A 76 17.93 20.58 5.98
C LEU A 76 19.41 21.00 6.14
N PRO A 77 19.68 22.22 6.65
CA PRO A 77 21.03 22.79 6.74
C PRO A 77 22.02 21.90 7.49
#